data_AF-A0A5N6UTV4-F1
#
_entry.id   AF-A0A5N6UTV4-F1
#
_cell.length_a   1.000
_cell.length_b   1.000
_cell.length_c   1.000
_cell.angle_alpha   90.00
_cell.angle_beta   90.00
_cell.angle_gamma   90.00
#
_symmetry.space_group_name_H-M   'P 1'
#
loop_
_entity.id
_entity.type
_entity.pdbx_description
1 polymer ?
#
loop_
_entity_poly.entity_id
_entity_poly.type
_entity_poly.pdbx_seq_one_letter_code
_entity_poly.pdbx_strand_id
1 'polypeptide(L)'
;MDQTHSRAMEALQPFVHLANSNSATSPKFVANLITNATSSPNTYVFAELLETPTVQALRSKDTPAEYQGYLTLLEIFAWGTWKDYQTTPNLPPLNNEQTLKLRLLSLLSLSATIKPLTYQILMDALSIAAPSELESLVTSAIYSSLITARLSPATNPPTINVTSVAPLRDVKPQSLKTMISILTQWETRCGDVINDIEAEIAKIKTDSAKRRAKEQARSVLIEKTLSNWGSDGGESNPRFPGSKKQVWHGGVKGGSSGFVGNKREFSGDDFDDGYWDNGADEAYDSQFSTTKMDIDQGAGSSVTGSAGAGARHAKRVLGRKS
;
A
#
# COMPACT_ATOMS: atom_id res chain seq x y z
N MET A 1 13.40 -14.69 -9.97
CA MET A 1 12.26 -15.33 -10.66
C MET A 1 11.60 -16.22 -9.62
N ASP A 2 10.31 -16.01 -9.34
CA ASP A 2 9.60 -16.80 -8.33
C ASP A 2 9.70 -18.29 -8.63
N GLN A 3 9.95 -19.11 -7.61
CA GLN A 3 10.10 -20.56 -7.72
C GLN A 3 8.88 -21.22 -8.38
N THR A 4 7.70 -20.63 -8.21
CA THR A 4 6.44 -21.05 -8.83
C THR A 4 6.43 -20.84 -10.35
N HIS A 5 6.99 -19.72 -10.83
CA HIS A 5 7.10 -19.42 -12.25
C HIS A 5 8.10 -20.35 -12.95
N SER A 6 9.26 -20.62 -12.33
CA SER A 6 10.22 -21.62 -12.87
C SER A 6 9.56 -22.98 -13.04
N ARG A 7 8.86 -23.44 -12.00
CA ARG A 7 8.14 -24.72 -12.03
C ARG A 7 7.06 -24.77 -13.11
N ALA A 8 6.32 -23.68 -13.30
CA ALA A 8 5.30 -23.62 -14.35
C ALA A 8 5.92 -23.68 -15.76
N MET A 9 7.07 -23.03 -15.97
CA MET A 9 7.79 -23.09 -17.23
C MET A 9 8.40 -24.47 -17.49
N GLU A 10 9.03 -25.08 -16.49
CA GLU A 10 9.56 -26.45 -16.57
C GLU A 10 8.45 -27.46 -16.89
N ALA A 11 7.25 -27.29 -16.33
CA ALA A 11 6.10 -28.14 -16.62
C ALA A 11 5.57 -27.96 -18.05
N LEU A 12 5.76 -26.80 -18.67
CA LEU A 12 5.34 -26.52 -20.05
C LEU A 12 6.35 -27.03 -21.09
N GLN A 13 7.65 -27.03 -20.75
CA GLN A 13 8.75 -27.32 -21.66
C GLN A 13 8.60 -28.63 -22.46
N PRO A 14 8.16 -29.77 -21.89
CA PRO A 14 7.95 -31.00 -22.67
C PRO A 14 6.91 -30.82 -23.78
N PHE A 15 5.84 -30.06 -23.53
CA PHE A 15 4.78 -29.84 -24.50
C PHE A 15 5.26 -28.94 -25.66
N VAL A 16 6.07 -27.93 -25.37
CA VAL A 16 6.70 -27.09 -26.40
C VAL A 16 7.67 -27.91 -27.25
N HIS A 17 8.45 -28.80 -26.62
CA HIS A 17 9.35 -29.69 -27.36
C HIS A 17 8.58 -30.63 -28.31
N LEU A 18 7.45 -31.18 -27.85
CA LEU A 18 6.57 -31.99 -28.68
C LEU A 18 5.94 -31.18 -29.82
N ALA A 19 5.50 -29.94 -29.55
CA ALA A 19 4.95 -29.03 -30.56
C ALA A 19 5.94 -28.70 -31.68
N ASN A 20 7.23 -28.64 -31.36
CA ASN A 20 8.30 -28.33 -32.32
C ASN A 20 8.86 -29.57 -33.04
N SER A 21 8.46 -30.78 -32.62
CA SER A 21 8.88 -32.01 -33.28
C SER A 21 8.14 -32.20 -34.63
N ASN A 22 8.79 -32.85 -35.61
CA ASN A 22 8.18 -33.17 -36.91
C ASN A 22 6.91 -34.03 -36.81
N SER A 23 6.65 -34.64 -35.65
CA SER A 23 5.43 -35.41 -35.36
C SER A 23 4.18 -34.54 -35.17
N ALA A 24 4.34 -33.23 -34.94
CA ALA A 24 3.25 -32.28 -34.69
C ALA A 24 2.54 -31.76 -35.96
N THR A 25 2.60 -32.51 -37.06
CA THR A 25 2.00 -32.10 -38.35
C THR A 25 0.49 -32.38 -38.43
N SER A 26 -0.04 -33.27 -37.58
CA SER A 26 -1.46 -33.63 -37.59
C SER A 26 -2.30 -32.74 -36.63
N PRO A 27 -3.43 -32.15 -37.09
CA PRO A 27 -4.32 -31.36 -36.23
C PRO A 27 -4.82 -32.12 -34.98
N LYS A 28 -5.03 -33.44 -35.11
CA LYS A 28 -5.45 -34.31 -33.99
C LYS A 28 -4.36 -34.45 -32.92
N PHE A 29 -3.09 -34.50 -33.34
CA PHE A 29 -1.97 -34.54 -32.40
C PHE A 29 -1.89 -33.24 -31.61
N VAL A 30 -2.03 -32.09 -32.29
CA VAL A 30 -2.02 -30.77 -31.64
C VAL A 30 -3.20 -30.62 -30.66
N ALA A 31 -4.40 -31.09 -31.02
CA ALA A 31 -5.55 -31.08 -30.11
C ALA A 31 -5.31 -31.93 -28.84
N ASN A 32 -4.72 -33.12 -29.00
CA ASN A 32 -4.32 -33.96 -27.85
C ASN A 32 -3.22 -33.29 -27.02
N LEU A 33 -2.26 -32.62 -27.66
CA LEU A 33 -1.21 -31.86 -26.99
C LEU A 33 -1.80 -30.73 -26.12
N ILE A 34 -2.73 -29.95 -26.68
CA ILE A 34 -3.45 -28.89 -25.96
C ILE A 34 -4.24 -29.48 -24.79
N THR A 35 -4.93 -30.60 -25.01
CA THR A 35 -5.70 -31.29 -23.95
C THR A 35 -4.79 -31.72 -22.80
N ASN A 36 -3.63 -32.30 -23.10
CA ASN A 36 -2.66 -32.74 -22.10
C ASN A 36 -2.01 -31.55 -21.38
N ALA A 37 -1.62 -30.49 -22.10
CA ALA A 37 -1.02 -29.30 -21.51
C ALA A 37 -2.01 -28.57 -20.57
N THR A 38 -3.26 -28.44 -20.98
CA THR A 38 -4.32 -27.82 -20.16
C THR A 38 -4.76 -28.68 -18.98
N SER A 39 -4.53 -29.99 -19.01
CA SER A 39 -4.80 -30.89 -17.87
C SER A 39 -3.60 -31.02 -16.91
N SER A 40 -2.38 -30.87 -17.40
CA SER A 40 -1.14 -31.10 -16.63
C SER A 40 -1.03 -30.22 -15.36
N PRO A 41 -0.70 -30.77 -14.18
CA PRO A 41 -0.54 -29.98 -12.96
C PRO A 41 0.64 -29.01 -13.10
N ASN A 42 0.55 -27.85 -12.43
CA ASN A 42 1.55 -26.77 -12.44
C ASN A 42 1.73 -26.04 -13.79
N THR A 43 1.10 -26.50 -14.88
CA THR A 43 1.10 -25.78 -16.17
C THR A 43 -0.01 -24.72 -16.17
N TYR A 44 0.38 -23.46 -15.93
CA TYR A 44 -0.51 -22.30 -15.88
C TYR A 44 -0.20 -21.23 -16.94
N VAL A 45 1.01 -21.26 -17.50
CA VAL A 45 1.50 -20.39 -18.57
C VAL A 45 1.38 -21.15 -19.89
N PHE A 46 0.82 -20.53 -20.92
CA PHE A 46 0.56 -21.13 -22.23
C PHE A 46 1.02 -20.26 -23.40
N ALA A 47 1.53 -19.04 -23.15
CA ALA A 47 1.99 -18.13 -24.22
C ALA A 47 3.00 -18.79 -25.17
N GLU A 48 4.03 -19.43 -24.63
CA GLU A 48 5.07 -20.11 -25.43
C GLU A 48 4.48 -21.22 -26.32
N LEU A 49 3.53 -22.00 -25.80
CA LEU A 49 2.87 -23.04 -26.58
C LEU A 49 1.98 -22.43 -27.67
N LEU A 50 1.30 -21.33 -27.36
CA LEU A 50 0.44 -20.61 -28.29
C LEU A 50 1.22 -19.96 -29.43
N GLU A 51 2.43 -19.47 -29.17
CA GLU A 51 3.30 -18.86 -30.20
C GLU A 51 3.90 -19.88 -31.17
N THR A 52 3.85 -21.17 -30.85
CA THR A 52 4.38 -22.21 -31.75
C THR A 52 3.64 -22.23 -33.10
N PRO A 53 4.36 -22.30 -34.24
CA PRO A 53 3.74 -22.31 -35.56
C PRO A 53 2.77 -23.48 -35.78
N THR A 54 3.02 -24.63 -35.15
CA THR A 54 2.18 -25.84 -35.28
C THR A 54 0.82 -25.66 -34.60
N VAL A 55 0.78 -24.96 -33.46
CA VAL A 55 -0.47 -24.58 -32.81
C VAL A 55 -1.18 -23.50 -33.62
N GLN A 56 -0.46 -22.47 -34.09
CA GLN A 56 -1.05 -21.41 -34.92
C GLN A 56 -1.62 -21.92 -36.25
N ALA A 57 -1.06 -22.99 -36.81
CA ALA A 57 -1.60 -23.62 -38.03
C ALA A 57 -3.04 -24.11 -37.86
N LEU A 58 -3.50 -24.40 -36.62
CA LEU A 58 -4.89 -24.77 -36.34
C LEU A 58 -5.90 -23.68 -36.72
N ARG A 59 -5.48 -22.42 -36.80
CA ARG A 59 -6.33 -21.29 -37.22
C ARG A 59 -6.61 -21.24 -38.72
N SER A 60 -5.86 -21.99 -39.54
CA SER A 60 -6.05 -22.01 -40.99
C SER A 60 -7.45 -22.53 -41.37
N LYS A 61 -7.98 -22.08 -42.52
CA LYS A 61 -9.31 -22.50 -42.99
C LYS A 61 -9.36 -23.97 -43.45
N ASP A 62 -8.19 -24.58 -43.64
CA ASP A 62 -8.05 -25.95 -44.13
C ASP A 62 -8.17 -27.00 -43.01
N THR A 63 -8.15 -26.57 -41.74
CA THR A 63 -8.35 -27.46 -40.60
C THR A 63 -9.85 -27.68 -40.32
N PRO A 64 -10.26 -28.90 -39.94
CA PRO A 64 -11.63 -29.17 -39.50
C PRO A 64 -12.05 -28.23 -38.36
N ALA A 65 -13.28 -27.73 -38.42
CA ALA A 65 -13.82 -26.78 -37.43
C ALA A 65 -13.73 -27.30 -35.98
N GLU A 66 -13.77 -28.62 -35.80
CA GLU A 66 -13.60 -29.28 -34.50
C GLU A 66 -12.24 -28.97 -33.84
N TYR A 67 -11.18 -28.83 -34.64
CA TYR A 67 -9.83 -28.57 -34.14
C TYR A 67 -9.52 -27.07 -33.98
N GLN A 68 -10.24 -26.21 -34.69
CA GLN A 68 -10.16 -24.76 -34.51
C GLN A 68 -10.60 -24.35 -33.09
N GLY A 69 -11.60 -25.05 -32.54
CA GLY A 69 -12.09 -24.84 -31.17
C GLY A 69 -11.03 -25.08 -30.08
N TYR A 70 -10.04 -25.94 -30.32
CA TYR A 70 -8.95 -26.18 -29.37
C TYR A 70 -7.97 -25.00 -29.28
N LEU A 71 -7.77 -24.27 -30.38
CA LEU A 71 -6.94 -23.07 -30.36
C LEU A 71 -7.62 -21.95 -29.56
N THR A 72 -8.91 -21.72 -29.82
CA THR A 72 -9.69 -20.75 -29.03
C THR A 72 -9.79 -21.15 -27.56
N LEU A 73 -9.82 -22.46 -27.27
CA LEU A 73 -9.73 -22.94 -25.90
C LEU A 73 -8.39 -22.57 -25.26
N LEU A 74 -7.28 -22.79 -25.95
CA LEU A 74 -5.95 -22.42 -25.45
C LEU A 74 -5.83 -20.90 -25.20
N GLU A 75 -6.42 -20.07 -26.06
CA GLU A 75 -6.50 -18.61 -25.85
C GLU A 75 -7.27 -18.25 -24.57
N ILE A 76 -8.37 -18.95 -24.29
CA ILE A 76 -9.13 -18.76 -23.05
C ILE A 76 -8.32 -19.18 -21.83
N PHE A 77 -7.54 -20.26 -21.91
CA PHE A 77 -6.64 -20.66 -20.82
C PHE A 77 -5.50 -19.66 -20.60
N ALA A 78 -4.97 -19.07 -21.68
CA ALA A 78 -3.88 -18.11 -21.59
C ALA A 78 -4.34 -16.78 -20.94
N TRP A 79 -5.43 -16.19 -21.43
CA TRP A 79 -5.86 -14.85 -20.99
C TRP A 79 -7.37 -14.67 -20.78
N GLY A 80 -8.20 -15.69 -21.01
CA GLY A 80 -9.65 -15.64 -20.82
C GLY A 80 -10.13 -16.13 -19.44
N THR A 81 -11.45 -16.13 -19.25
CA THR A 81 -12.10 -16.51 -17.98
C THR A 81 -13.08 -17.65 -18.16
N TRP A 82 -13.53 -18.22 -17.05
CA TRP A 82 -14.57 -19.25 -17.01
C TRP A 82 -15.86 -18.78 -17.70
N LYS A 83 -16.20 -17.50 -17.55
CA LYS A 83 -17.34 -16.88 -18.23
C LYS A 83 -17.13 -16.85 -19.75
N ASP A 84 -15.93 -16.55 -20.21
CA ASP A 84 -15.61 -16.53 -21.64
C ASP A 84 -15.80 -17.94 -22.26
N TYR A 85 -15.35 -18.99 -21.56
CA TYR A 85 -15.59 -20.38 -21.96
C TYR A 85 -17.08 -20.70 -22.11
N GLN A 86 -17.92 -20.27 -21.16
CA GLN A 86 -19.37 -20.51 -21.23
C GLN A 86 -20.06 -19.76 -22.37
N THR A 87 -19.57 -18.55 -22.72
CA THR A 87 -20.18 -17.72 -23.75
C THR A 87 -19.76 -18.09 -25.17
N THR A 88 -18.63 -18.78 -25.33
CA THR A 88 -18.05 -19.04 -26.66
C THR A 88 -18.61 -20.36 -27.21
N PRO A 89 -19.34 -20.35 -28.34
CA PRO A 89 -19.86 -21.57 -28.95
C PRO A 89 -18.74 -22.39 -29.61
N ASN A 90 -18.98 -23.69 -29.84
CA ASN A 90 -18.11 -24.63 -30.56
C ASN A 90 -16.76 -24.94 -29.87
N LEU A 91 -16.69 -24.84 -28.54
CA LEU A 91 -15.53 -25.30 -27.78
C LEU A 91 -15.64 -26.79 -27.43
N PRO A 92 -14.50 -27.51 -27.40
CA PRO A 92 -14.49 -28.91 -26.96
C PRO A 92 -14.88 -29.02 -25.46
N PRO A 93 -15.49 -30.15 -25.06
CA PRO A 93 -15.88 -30.37 -23.67
C PRO A 93 -14.64 -30.49 -22.78
N LEU A 94 -14.69 -29.82 -21.62
CA LEU A 94 -13.59 -29.84 -20.66
C LEU A 94 -13.60 -31.11 -19.79
N ASN A 95 -12.42 -31.62 -19.50
CA ASN A 95 -12.22 -32.59 -18.42
C ASN A 95 -12.35 -31.91 -17.04
N ASN A 96 -12.53 -32.70 -15.99
CA ASN A 96 -12.63 -32.21 -14.61
C ASN A 96 -11.39 -31.40 -14.20
N GLU A 97 -10.20 -31.88 -14.56
CA GLU A 97 -8.92 -31.21 -14.26
C GLU A 97 -8.80 -29.85 -14.97
N GLN A 98 -9.20 -29.80 -16.24
CA GLN A 98 -9.21 -28.56 -17.03
C GLN A 98 -10.22 -27.55 -16.48
N THR A 99 -11.40 -28.03 -16.08
CA THR A 99 -12.45 -27.20 -15.46
C THR A 99 -11.95 -26.56 -14.17
N LEU A 100 -11.33 -27.35 -13.28
CA LEU A 100 -10.74 -26.83 -12.05
C LEU A 100 -9.64 -25.82 -12.35
N LYS A 101 -8.75 -26.11 -13.30
CA LYS A 101 -7.68 -25.19 -13.69
C LYS A 101 -8.22 -23.88 -14.25
N LEU A 102 -9.21 -23.92 -15.13
CA LEU A 102 -9.80 -22.70 -15.70
C LEU A 102 -10.48 -21.85 -14.62
N ARG A 103 -11.12 -22.49 -13.63
CA ARG A 103 -11.65 -21.80 -12.45
C ARG A 103 -10.54 -21.18 -11.61
N LEU A 104 -9.43 -21.88 -11.37
CA LEU A 104 -8.26 -21.34 -10.67
C LEU A 104 -7.65 -20.13 -11.40
N LEU A 105 -7.47 -20.22 -12.72
CA LEU A 105 -6.95 -19.13 -13.54
C LEU A 105 -7.90 -17.93 -13.55
N SER A 106 -9.22 -18.18 -13.56
CA SER A 106 -10.24 -17.14 -13.47
C SER A 106 -10.20 -16.45 -12.11
N LEU A 107 -10.10 -17.22 -11.02
CA LEU A 107 -9.91 -16.70 -9.67
C LEU A 107 -8.67 -15.80 -9.58
N LEU A 108 -7.56 -16.21 -10.21
CA LEU A 108 -6.32 -15.44 -10.25
C LEU A 108 -6.53 -14.06 -10.90
N SER A 109 -7.22 -13.99 -12.04
CA SER A 109 -7.53 -12.70 -12.69
C SER A 109 -8.52 -11.84 -11.93
N LEU A 110 -9.55 -12.44 -11.34
CA LEU A 110 -10.50 -11.69 -10.50
C LEU A 110 -9.79 -11.11 -9.27
N SER A 111 -8.87 -11.89 -8.69
CA SER A 111 -8.06 -11.47 -7.55
C SER A 111 -7.12 -10.31 -7.84
N ALA A 112 -6.64 -10.19 -9.09
CA ALA A 112 -5.78 -9.10 -9.52
C ALA A 112 -6.56 -7.79 -9.80
N THR A 113 -7.85 -7.89 -10.17
CA THR A 113 -8.63 -6.76 -10.70
C THR A 113 -9.62 -6.18 -9.71
N ILE A 114 -10.28 -7.01 -8.89
CA ILE A 114 -11.43 -6.61 -8.06
C ILE A 114 -10.99 -6.51 -6.59
N LYS A 115 -11.29 -5.38 -5.94
CA LYS A 115 -11.16 -5.19 -4.48
C LYS A 115 -12.33 -4.34 -3.98
N PRO A 116 -13.13 -4.77 -2.98
CA PRO A 116 -13.05 -6.02 -2.22
C PRO A 116 -13.63 -7.25 -2.98
N LEU A 117 -13.05 -8.43 -2.77
CA LEU A 117 -13.56 -9.70 -3.33
C LEU A 117 -14.60 -10.32 -2.39
N THR A 118 -15.87 -10.25 -2.78
CA THR A 118 -16.97 -10.89 -2.05
C THR A 118 -17.25 -12.30 -2.60
N TYR A 119 -17.82 -13.17 -1.77
CA TYR A 119 -18.16 -14.53 -2.20
C TYR A 119 -19.16 -14.53 -3.36
N GLN A 120 -20.15 -13.64 -3.34
CA GLN A 120 -21.17 -13.56 -4.38
C GLN A 120 -20.56 -13.29 -5.76
N ILE A 121 -19.67 -12.30 -5.87
CA ILE A 121 -18.99 -11.98 -7.14
C ILE A 121 -18.21 -13.19 -7.66
N LEU A 122 -17.52 -13.91 -6.78
CA LEU A 122 -16.74 -15.09 -7.15
C LEU A 122 -17.62 -16.29 -7.52
N MET A 123 -18.70 -16.52 -6.78
CA MET A 123 -19.67 -17.58 -7.05
C MET A 123 -20.34 -17.37 -8.40
N ASP A 124 -20.77 -16.14 -8.70
CA ASP A 124 -21.37 -15.78 -9.98
C ASP A 124 -20.38 -15.93 -11.13
N ALA A 125 -19.16 -15.43 -10.97
CA ALA A 125 -18.14 -15.45 -12.03
C ALA A 125 -17.60 -16.86 -12.33
N LEU A 126 -17.53 -17.73 -11.32
CA LEU A 126 -17.03 -19.11 -11.44
C LEU A 126 -18.15 -20.15 -11.61
N SER A 127 -19.42 -19.70 -11.56
CA SER A 127 -20.62 -20.55 -11.56
C SER A 127 -20.56 -21.64 -10.48
N ILE A 128 -20.26 -21.24 -9.24
CA ILE A 128 -20.20 -22.13 -8.08
C ILE A 128 -21.44 -21.89 -7.22
N ALA A 129 -22.20 -22.96 -6.94
CA ALA A 129 -23.45 -22.86 -6.19
C ALA A 129 -23.24 -22.86 -4.67
N ALA A 130 -22.23 -23.58 -4.17
CA ALA A 130 -21.99 -23.74 -2.74
C ALA A 130 -20.76 -22.95 -2.27
N PRO A 131 -20.84 -22.22 -1.13
CA PRO A 131 -19.70 -21.49 -0.59
C PRO A 131 -18.55 -22.42 -0.16
N SER A 132 -18.87 -23.66 0.26
CA SER A 132 -17.86 -24.67 0.61
C SER A 132 -16.97 -25.07 -0.58
N GLU A 133 -17.54 -25.15 -1.78
CA GLU A 133 -16.79 -25.44 -3.00
C GLU A 133 -15.85 -24.28 -3.37
N LEU A 134 -16.30 -23.04 -3.16
CA LEU A 134 -15.45 -21.86 -3.34
C LEU A 134 -14.28 -21.88 -2.35
N GLU A 135 -14.53 -22.17 -1.07
CA GLU A 135 -13.48 -22.26 -0.06
C GLU A 135 -12.45 -23.36 -0.38
N SER A 136 -12.92 -24.52 -0.87
CA SER A 136 -12.05 -25.61 -1.33
C SER A 136 -11.19 -25.18 -2.52
N LEU A 137 -11.78 -24.49 -3.51
CA LEU A 137 -11.05 -23.96 -4.67
C LEU A 137 -9.99 -22.93 -4.27
N VAL A 138 -10.34 -21.99 -3.40
CA VAL A 138 -9.42 -20.97 -2.88
C VAL A 138 -8.29 -21.62 -2.09
N THR A 139 -8.61 -22.63 -1.28
CA THR A 139 -7.63 -23.41 -0.54
C THR A 139 -6.67 -24.15 -1.48
N SER A 140 -7.18 -24.75 -2.56
CA SER A 140 -6.36 -25.35 -3.62
C SER A 140 -5.44 -24.31 -4.30
N ALA A 141 -5.94 -23.10 -4.56
CA ALA A 141 -5.16 -22.00 -5.11
C ALA A 141 -4.04 -21.54 -4.15
N ILE A 142 -4.29 -21.55 -2.84
CA ILE A 142 -3.27 -21.25 -1.82
C ILE A 142 -2.20 -22.36 -1.77
N TYR A 143 -2.61 -23.63 -1.77
CA TYR A 143 -1.66 -24.76 -1.74
C TYR A 143 -0.80 -24.88 -3.00
N SER A 144 -1.32 -24.44 -4.14
CA SER A 144 -0.56 -24.35 -5.39
C SER A 144 0.26 -23.05 -5.51
N SER A 145 0.29 -22.23 -4.45
CA SER A 145 0.99 -20.94 -4.40
C SER A 145 0.60 -19.98 -5.53
N LEU A 146 -0.65 -20.06 -6.00
CA LEU A 146 -1.20 -19.15 -7.00
C LEU A 146 -1.64 -17.82 -6.39
N ILE A 147 -2.17 -17.87 -5.18
CA ILE A 147 -2.61 -16.70 -4.42
C ILE A 147 -2.17 -16.81 -2.97
N THR A 148 -1.85 -15.67 -2.37
CA THR A 148 -1.71 -15.53 -0.92
C THR A 148 -2.94 -14.78 -0.44
N ALA A 149 -3.89 -15.50 0.15
CA ALA A 149 -5.16 -14.94 0.56
C ALA A 149 -5.60 -15.43 1.94
N ARG A 150 -6.38 -14.61 2.64
CA ARG A 150 -7.06 -14.96 3.89
C ARG A 150 -8.57 -14.95 3.65
N LEU A 151 -9.20 -16.08 3.91
CA LEU A 151 -10.65 -16.20 3.86
C LEU A 151 -11.23 -15.57 5.14
N SER A 152 -12.27 -14.74 4.99
CA SER A 152 -13.02 -14.15 6.10
C SER A 152 -14.51 -14.48 5.98
N PRO A 153 -14.93 -15.73 6.31
CA PRO A 153 -16.33 -16.15 6.21
C PRO A 153 -17.26 -15.45 7.20
N ALA A 154 -16.70 -14.95 8.31
CA ALA A 154 -17.45 -14.28 9.37
C ALA A 154 -17.77 -12.80 9.08
N THR A 155 -17.22 -12.22 8.01
CA THR A 155 -17.51 -10.84 7.61
C THR A 155 -18.90 -10.79 6.95
N ASN A 156 -19.61 -9.67 7.10
CA ASN A 156 -20.88 -9.44 6.40
C ASN A 156 -20.73 -8.24 5.44
N PRO A 157 -20.68 -8.45 4.12
CA PRO A 157 -20.71 -9.74 3.40
C PRO A 157 -19.39 -10.54 3.55
N PRO A 158 -19.39 -11.87 3.32
CA PRO A 158 -18.19 -12.68 3.40
C PRO A 158 -17.21 -12.30 2.30
N THR A 159 -15.94 -12.11 2.69
CA THR A 159 -14.89 -11.60 1.79
C THR A 159 -13.63 -12.46 1.81
N ILE A 160 -12.86 -12.34 0.73
CA ILE A 160 -11.53 -12.93 0.61
C ILE A 160 -10.53 -11.78 0.45
N ASN A 161 -9.58 -11.71 1.38
CA ASN A 161 -8.53 -10.71 1.35
C ASN A 161 -7.31 -11.30 0.65
N VAL A 162 -7.05 -10.87 -0.58
CA VAL A 162 -5.89 -11.32 -1.36
C VAL A 162 -4.74 -10.34 -1.13
N THR A 163 -3.65 -10.84 -0.55
CA THR A 163 -2.43 -10.07 -0.28
C THR A 163 -1.51 -10.05 -1.49
N SER A 164 -1.37 -11.19 -2.17
CA SER A 164 -0.52 -11.32 -3.36
C SER A 164 -1.10 -12.32 -4.34
N VAL A 165 -0.81 -12.12 -5.62
CA VAL A 165 -1.22 -12.96 -6.74
C VAL A 165 0.03 -13.34 -7.51
N ALA A 166 0.21 -14.63 -7.79
CA ALA A 166 1.36 -15.11 -8.55
C ALA A 166 1.24 -14.67 -10.02
N PRO A 167 2.35 -14.22 -10.65
CA PRO A 167 2.36 -13.77 -12.05
C PRO A 167 2.44 -14.98 -13.00
N LEU A 168 1.46 -15.88 -12.91
CA LEU A 168 1.44 -17.16 -13.63
C LEU A 168 0.42 -17.20 -14.76
N ARG A 169 -0.21 -16.07 -15.06
CA ARG A 169 -1.19 -15.93 -16.13
C ARG A 169 -0.60 -15.14 -17.29
N ASP A 170 -0.88 -15.59 -18.51
CA ASP A 170 -0.34 -14.97 -19.71
C ASP A 170 -0.91 -13.56 -19.93
N VAL A 171 -0.06 -12.70 -20.47
CA VAL A 171 -0.42 -11.33 -20.81
C VAL A 171 -0.86 -11.29 -22.27
N LYS A 172 -2.08 -10.79 -22.52
CA LYS A 172 -2.53 -10.55 -23.89
C LYS A 172 -1.63 -9.49 -24.55
N PRO A 173 -1.11 -9.69 -25.77
CA PRO A 173 -0.20 -8.73 -26.40
C PRO A 173 -0.74 -7.29 -26.50
N GLN A 174 -2.06 -7.13 -26.59
CA GLN A 174 -2.74 -5.84 -26.66
C GLN A 174 -2.73 -5.05 -25.33
N SER A 175 -2.57 -5.71 -24.17
CA SER A 175 -2.63 -5.04 -22.86
C SER A 175 -1.33 -4.32 -22.48
N LEU A 176 -0.23 -4.57 -23.21
CA LEU A 176 1.08 -3.95 -22.96
C LEU A 176 1.00 -2.42 -23.04
N LYS A 177 0.27 -1.88 -24.04
CA LYS A 177 0.08 -0.42 -24.18
C LYS A 177 -0.64 0.18 -22.97
N THR A 178 -1.68 -0.50 -22.48
CA THR A 178 -2.43 -0.08 -21.30
C THR A 178 -1.54 -0.11 -20.06
N MET A 179 -0.70 -1.13 -19.91
CA MET A 179 0.24 -1.25 -18.79
C MET A 179 1.26 -0.11 -18.78
N ILE A 180 1.85 0.21 -19.94
CA ILE A 180 2.75 1.37 -20.09
C ILE A 180 2.03 2.66 -19.68
N SER A 181 0.82 2.88 -20.19
CA SER A 181 0.03 4.08 -19.87
C SER A 181 -0.25 4.23 -18.37
N ILE A 182 -0.57 3.14 -17.67
CA ILE A 182 -0.83 3.14 -16.22
C ILE A 182 0.45 3.46 -15.46
N LEU A 183 1.58 2.86 -15.85
CA LEU A 183 2.87 3.10 -15.20
C LEU A 183 3.36 4.55 -15.40
N THR A 184 3.23 5.10 -16.61
CA THR A 184 3.57 6.51 -16.87
C THR A 184 2.65 7.46 -16.09
N GLN A 185 1.36 7.15 -15.98
CA GLN A 185 0.45 7.95 -15.16
C GLN A 185 0.84 7.89 -13.67
N TRP A 186 1.26 6.73 -13.18
CA TRP A 186 1.71 6.57 -11.81
C TRP A 186 3.03 7.31 -11.53
N GLU A 187 4.00 7.22 -12.45
CA GLU A 187 5.24 8.00 -12.41
C GLU A 187 4.96 9.50 -12.34
N THR A 188 4.07 9.99 -13.22
CA THR A 188 3.67 11.41 -13.24
C THR A 188 3.09 11.83 -11.89
N ARG A 189 2.16 11.04 -11.33
CA ARG A 189 1.58 11.33 -10.01
C ARG A 189 2.62 11.33 -8.89
N CYS A 190 3.59 10.42 -8.92
CA CYS A 190 4.69 10.42 -7.96
C CYS A 190 5.55 11.69 -8.11
N GLY A 191 5.82 12.12 -9.35
CA GLY A 191 6.49 13.39 -9.64
C GLY A 191 5.74 14.59 -9.09
N ASP A 192 4.42 14.65 -9.33
CA ASP A 192 3.55 15.73 -8.83
C ASP A 192 3.58 15.79 -7.29
N VAL A 193 3.47 14.65 -6.61
CA VAL A 193 3.53 14.58 -5.13
C VAL A 193 4.90 15.03 -4.60
N ILE A 194 6.00 14.66 -5.28
CA ILE A 194 7.34 15.12 -4.91
C ILE A 194 7.44 16.65 -5.07
N ASN A 195 6.98 17.18 -6.19
CA ASN A 195 6.99 18.62 -6.46
C ASN A 195 6.14 19.40 -5.44
N ASP A 196 4.98 18.87 -5.06
CA ASP A 196 4.10 19.47 -4.05
C ASP A 196 4.78 19.50 -2.67
N ILE A 197 5.46 18.40 -2.28
CA ILE A 197 6.23 18.33 -1.02
C ILE A 197 7.38 19.33 -1.05
N GLU A 198 8.13 19.42 -2.15
CA GLU A 198 9.22 20.38 -2.30
C GLU A 198 8.72 21.84 -2.23
N ALA A 199 7.57 22.13 -2.83
CA ALA A 199 6.93 23.44 -2.76
C ALA A 199 6.50 23.81 -1.33
N GLU A 200 5.91 22.87 -0.58
CA GLU A 200 5.52 23.12 0.81
C GLU A 200 6.75 23.30 1.72
N ILE A 201 7.83 22.54 1.49
CA ILE A 201 9.11 22.75 2.18
C ILE A 201 9.66 24.16 1.89
N ALA A 202 9.64 24.60 0.63
CA ALA A 202 10.10 25.93 0.25
C ALA A 202 9.26 27.03 0.92
N LYS A 203 7.94 26.87 0.93
CA LYS A 203 7.01 27.78 1.60
C LYS A 203 7.31 27.88 3.10
N ILE A 204 7.47 26.75 3.81
CA ILE A 204 7.84 26.74 5.24
C ILE A 204 9.19 27.41 5.48
N LYS A 205 10.19 27.19 4.62
CA LYS A 205 11.49 27.87 4.71
C LYS A 205 11.35 29.38 4.52
N THR A 206 10.55 29.84 3.55
CA THR A 206 10.33 31.29 3.35
C THR A 206 9.55 31.92 4.51
N ASP A 207 8.55 31.24 5.04
CA ASP A 207 7.73 31.74 6.14
C ASP A 207 8.49 31.74 7.47
N SER A 208 9.35 30.75 7.71
CA SER A 208 10.25 30.77 8.87
C SER A 208 11.29 31.89 8.76
N ALA A 209 11.87 32.12 7.58
CA ALA A 209 12.78 33.25 7.34
C ALA A 209 12.09 34.61 7.54
N LYS A 210 10.87 34.78 7.01
CA LYS A 210 10.05 35.99 7.24
C LYS A 210 9.73 36.20 8.72
N ARG A 211 9.36 35.15 9.45
CA ARG A 211 9.09 35.21 10.90
C ARG A 211 10.34 35.64 11.66
N ARG A 212 11.49 35.02 11.38
CA ARG A 212 12.78 35.37 12.00
C ARG A 212 13.17 36.82 11.74
N ALA A 213 13.02 37.30 10.50
CA ALA A 213 13.30 38.69 10.15
C ALA A 213 12.37 39.67 10.87
N LYS A 214 11.08 39.35 10.99
CA LYS A 214 10.10 40.16 11.74
C LYS A 214 10.42 40.21 13.23
N GLU A 215 10.83 39.08 13.81
CA GLU A 215 11.22 38.99 15.21
C GLU A 215 12.50 39.77 15.49
N GLN A 216 13.52 39.67 14.63
CA GLN A 216 14.73 40.49 14.71
C GLN A 216 14.45 41.98 14.56
N ALA A 217 13.59 42.38 13.61
CA ALA A 217 13.19 43.78 13.46
C ALA A 217 12.46 44.29 14.73
N ARG A 218 11.64 43.43 15.35
CA ARG A 218 10.95 43.74 16.61
C ARG A 218 11.93 43.84 17.78
N SER A 219 12.90 42.93 17.91
CA SER A 219 13.89 42.95 18.98
C SER A 219 14.77 44.21 18.88
N VAL A 220 15.22 44.56 17.68
CA VAL A 220 15.99 45.80 17.44
C VAL A 220 15.17 47.04 17.80
N LEU A 221 13.88 47.06 17.46
CA LEU A 221 13.00 48.17 17.84
C LEU A 221 12.84 48.26 19.36
N ILE A 222 12.62 47.14 20.03
CA ILE A 222 12.51 47.06 21.49
C ILE A 222 13.80 47.55 22.15
N GLU A 223 14.96 47.06 21.71
CA GLU A 223 16.27 47.49 22.21
C GLU A 223 16.46 49.00 22.07
N LYS A 224 16.18 49.56 20.88
CA LYS A 224 16.25 51.01 20.65
C LYS A 224 15.33 51.80 21.59
N THR A 225 14.11 51.31 21.84
CA THR A 225 13.19 51.96 22.79
C THR A 225 13.67 51.85 24.24
N LEU A 226 14.29 50.73 24.62
CA LEU A 226 14.87 50.52 25.95
C LEU A 226 16.08 51.45 26.19
N SER A 227 16.98 51.56 25.20
CA SER A 227 18.12 52.48 25.26
C SER A 227 17.69 53.94 25.37
N ASN A 228 16.62 54.33 24.67
CA ASN A 228 16.06 55.68 24.76
C ASN A 228 15.41 55.96 26.13
N TRP A 229 14.88 54.94 26.81
CA TRP A 229 14.32 55.06 28.17
C TRP A 229 15.42 55.13 29.24
N GLY A 230 16.49 54.34 29.11
CA GLY A 230 17.63 54.36 30.03
C GLY A 230 18.50 55.63 29.96
N SER A 231 18.39 56.41 28.87
CA SER A 231 19.06 57.69 28.73
C SER A 231 18.35 58.85 29.46
N ASP A 232 17.14 58.65 29.99
CA ASP A 232 16.36 59.69 30.68
C ASP A 232 16.32 59.48 32.21
N GLY A 233 17.42 58.96 32.77
CA GLY A 233 17.64 58.75 34.20
C GLY A 233 18.90 59.48 34.69
N GLY A 234 18.90 60.81 34.71
CA GLY A 234 20.02 61.62 35.21
C GLY A 234 19.81 63.15 35.20
N GLU A 235 18.94 63.64 36.09
CA GLU A 235 18.86 64.98 36.74
C GLU A 235 18.93 66.30 35.93
N SER A 236 17.81 67.06 35.93
CA SER A 236 17.77 68.39 36.60
C SER A 236 16.33 68.91 36.83
N ASN A 237 16.18 69.62 37.95
CA ASN A 237 14.99 70.04 38.73
C ASN A 237 13.93 70.94 38.01
N PRO A 238 12.71 71.15 38.58
CA PRO A 238 11.52 71.63 37.89
C PRO A 238 11.41 73.16 37.87
N ARG A 239 10.87 73.70 36.76
CA ARG A 239 10.29 75.06 36.71
C ARG A 239 9.07 75.07 35.79
N PHE A 240 7.89 74.95 36.37
CA PHE A 240 6.74 75.76 35.94
C PHE A 240 6.87 77.12 36.65
N PRO A 241 6.54 78.27 36.03
CA PRO A 241 5.18 78.52 35.56
C PRO A 241 5.01 79.40 34.29
N GLY A 242 3.83 79.29 33.67
CA GLY A 242 3.10 80.49 33.23
C GLY A 242 2.96 80.76 31.72
N SER A 243 1.77 80.41 31.21
CA SER A 243 0.89 81.30 30.43
C SER A 243 1.34 81.79 29.03
N LYS A 244 0.70 81.30 27.96
CA LYS A 244 -0.41 82.00 27.25
C LYS A 244 -0.99 81.20 26.07
N LYS A 245 -2.28 81.43 25.89
CA LYS A 245 -3.27 80.87 24.95
C LYS A 245 -2.92 81.05 23.47
N GLN A 246 -3.34 80.08 22.65
CA GLN A 246 -3.98 80.25 21.33
C GLN A 246 -4.81 78.98 21.05
N VAL A 247 -6.08 78.94 21.46
CA VAL A 247 -7.27 79.15 20.60
C VAL A 247 -7.20 78.41 19.25
N TRP A 248 -7.90 77.30 19.15
CA TRP A 248 -8.43 76.76 17.89
C TRP A 248 -9.93 76.47 18.08
N HIS A 249 -10.73 77.04 17.18
CA HIS A 249 -12.18 76.89 17.12
C HIS A 249 -12.57 75.54 16.51
N GLY A 250 -13.62 74.92 17.04
CA GLY A 250 -14.31 73.79 16.42
C GLY A 250 -15.64 73.53 17.14
N GLY A 251 -16.74 73.91 16.49
CA GLY A 251 -18.08 73.92 17.08
C GLY A 251 -18.77 72.55 17.21
N VAL A 252 -19.40 72.37 18.37
CA VAL A 252 -20.72 71.79 18.71
C VAL A 252 -21.48 70.97 17.66
N LYS A 253 -21.83 69.72 18.04
CA LYS A 253 -23.19 69.11 18.17
C LYS A 253 -23.03 67.59 18.41
N GLY A 254 -23.67 66.90 19.35
CA GLY A 254 -24.70 67.23 20.35
C GLY A 254 -25.18 65.94 21.05
N GLY A 255 -25.84 66.09 22.21
CA GLY A 255 -26.64 65.08 22.94
C GLY A 255 -25.82 64.04 23.73
N SER A 256 -26.18 63.60 24.94
CA SER A 256 -27.31 63.85 25.84
C SER A 256 -26.85 63.46 27.27
N SER A 257 -27.59 63.92 28.27
CA SER A 257 -27.37 63.83 29.72
C SER A 257 -27.10 62.44 30.31
N GLY A 258 -26.39 62.39 31.45
CA GLY A 258 -26.62 61.33 32.46
C GLY A 258 -25.43 60.95 33.33
N PHE A 259 -25.45 61.44 34.57
CA PHE A 259 -24.60 61.21 35.73
C PHE A 259 -24.13 59.75 36.05
N VAL A 260 -22.91 59.66 36.60
CA VAL A 260 -22.43 58.83 37.76
C VAL A 260 -21.99 57.36 37.56
N GLY A 261 -20.70 57.11 37.85
CA GLY A 261 -20.32 56.19 38.94
C GLY A 261 -19.76 54.79 38.62
N ASN A 262 -18.51 54.58 39.07
CA ASN A 262 -17.89 53.34 39.60
C ASN A 262 -17.24 52.26 38.70
N LYS A 263 -15.90 52.22 38.82
CA LYS A 263 -15.01 51.11 39.29
C LYS A 263 -15.24 49.65 38.84
N ARG A 264 -14.13 49.13 38.27
CA ARG A 264 -13.45 47.83 38.47
C ARG A 264 -14.15 46.57 37.92
N GLU A 265 -13.46 45.90 36.99
CA GLU A 265 -12.89 44.53 37.10
C GLU A 265 -12.61 43.97 35.69
N PHE A 266 -11.32 43.80 35.35
CA PHE A 266 -10.91 42.92 34.25
C PHE A 266 -9.77 42.05 34.79
N SER A 267 -10.12 40.81 35.14
CA SER A 267 -9.17 39.75 35.45
C SER A 267 -8.59 39.21 34.14
N GLY A 268 -7.26 39.23 34.04
CA GLY A 268 -6.52 38.44 33.07
C GLY A 268 -5.53 37.59 33.85
N ASP A 269 -5.77 36.28 33.85
CA ASP A 269 -5.01 35.27 34.56
C ASP A 269 -3.52 35.29 34.17
N ASP A 270 -2.69 35.23 35.21
CA ASP A 270 -1.27 34.88 35.19
C ASP A 270 -1.08 33.48 34.58
N PHE A 271 -0.25 33.39 33.54
CA PHE A 271 0.52 32.18 33.24
C PHE A 271 1.99 32.57 33.21
N ASP A 272 2.62 32.32 34.34
CA ASP A 272 4.03 32.47 34.67
C ASP A 272 4.88 31.41 33.95
N ASP A 273 5.65 31.82 32.94
CA ASP A 273 6.69 31.01 32.30
C ASP A 273 8.07 31.37 32.87
N GLY A 274 8.42 30.65 33.94
CA GLY A 274 9.67 30.77 34.67
C GLY A 274 10.93 30.60 33.81
N TYR A 275 11.61 31.73 33.62
CA TYR A 275 13.02 31.97 33.93
C TYR A 275 14.08 30.93 33.50
N TRP A 276 14.80 31.33 32.46
CA TRP A 276 16.14 30.87 32.11
C TRP A 276 17.17 31.53 33.03
N ASP A 277 18.01 30.74 33.70
CA ASP A 277 19.21 31.24 34.39
C ASP A 277 20.49 30.83 33.65
N ASN A 278 21.43 31.77 33.61
CA ASN A 278 22.63 31.80 32.78
C ASN A 278 23.79 30.98 33.37
N GLY A 279 24.69 30.54 32.48
CA GLY A 279 26.05 30.13 32.84
C GLY A 279 26.98 30.13 31.62
N ALA A 280 27.77 31.20 31.48
CA ALA A 280 29.00 31.29 30.67
C ALA A 280 30.09 30.35 31.25
N ASP A 281 31.19 29.89 30.63
CA ASP A 281 31.93 30.22 29.40
C ASP A 281 32.93 29.06 29.11
N GLU A 282 33.40 28.96 27.86
CA GLU A 282 34.71 28.46 27.34
C GLU A 282 35.22 27.00 27.51
N ALA A 283 35.41 26.28 26.37
CA ALA A 283 36.72 25.93 25.76
C ALA A 283 36.70 24.68 24.82
N TYR A 284 37.33 24.81 23.65
CA TYR A 284 37.70 23.77 22.64
C TYR A 284 38.62 22.67 23.27
N ASP A 285 38.80 21.41 22.82
CA ASP A 285 38.99 20.82 21.48
C ASP A 285 39.04 19.26 21.53
N SER A 286 38.84 18.61 20.37
CA SER A 286 39.38 17.31 19.90
C SER A 286 39.07 15.92 20.53
N GLN A 287 38.48 15.05 19.68
CA GLN A 287 38.83 13.65 19.32
C GLN A 287 39.18 12.54 20.34
N PHE A 288 38.45 11.42 20.18
CA PHE A 288 38.79 9.99 20.37
C PHE A 288 39.15 9.42 21.76
N SER A 289 38.19 8.59 22.24
CA SER A 289 38.34 7.22 22.75
C SER A 289 38.79 6.93 24.20
N THR A 290 38.12 5.91 24.74
CA THR A 290 38.46 5.00 25.86
C THR A 290 38.08 5.37 27.31
N THR A 291 37.10 4.59 27.80
CA THR A 291 37.09 3.84 29.07
C THR A 291 36.86 4.61 30.38
N LYS A 292 35.84 4.18 31.14
CA LYS A 292 35.94 3.67 32.53
C LYS A 292 34.66 3.95 33.35
N MET A 293 33.83 2.93 33.54
CA MET A 293 33.08 2.74 34.79
C MET A 293 33.04 1.23 35.02
N ASP A 294 33.79 0.82 36.04
CA ASP A 294 34.04 -0.56 36.47
C ASP A 294 33.35 -0.75 37.84
N ILE A 295 32.89 -1.98 38.08
CA ILE A 295 32.56 -2.61 39.40
C ILE A 295 31.17 -2.24 39.97
N ASP A 296 30.29 -3.16 40.39
CA ASP A 296 30.38 -4.52 40.97
C ASP A 296 29.05 -5.25 40.63
N GLN A 297 28.90 -6.48 40.09
CA GLN A 297 29.41 -7.83 40.36
C GLN A 297 28.92 -8.48 41.68
N GLY A 298 28.27 -9.65 41.55
CA GLY A 298 27.87 -10.53 42.66
C GLY A 298 26.49 -11.17 42.45
N ALA A 299 26.32 -12.09 41.50
CA ALA A 299 26.40 -13.55 41.69
C ALA A 299 25.01 -14.18 41.95
N GLY A 300 24.55 -15.25 41.29
CA GLY A 300 25.10 -16.13 40.26
C GLY A 300 23.93 -16.94 39.67
N SER A 301 23.94 -17.19 38.36
CA SER A 301 24.31 -18.49 37.72
C SER A 301 23.14 -19.48 37.66
N SER A 302 22.80 -20.20 36.58
CA SER A 302 23.41 -20.50 35.26
C SER A 302 22.36 -21.36 34.51
N VAL A 303 21.98 -21.10 33.25
CA VAL A 303 22.61 -21.51 31.97
C VAL A 303 22.57 -23.03 31.65
N THR A 304 22.13 -23.32 30.41
CA THR A 304 22.10 -24.59 29.64
C THR A 304 20.92 -25.53 29.93
N GLY A 305 20.25 -26.20 28.96
CA GLY A 305 20.50 -26.37 27.54
C GLY A 305 19.37 -27.15 26.85
N SER A 306 19.59 -27.42 25.57
CA SER A 306 18.75 -28.14 24.58
C SER A 306 18.17 -29.49 25.04
N ALA A 307 16.97 -29.79 24.51
CA ALA A 307 16.47 -31.10 24.02
C ALA A 307 15.13 -31.58 24.62
N GLY A 308 14.24 -32.04 23.73
CA GLY A 308 13.45 -33.25 23.96
C GLY A 308 11.99 -33.13 24.41
N ALA A 309 11.09 -33.38 23.45
CA ALA A 309 9.96 -34.31 23.54
C ALA A 309 8.94 -34.22 24.71
N GLY A 310 7.67 -34.03 24.32
CA GLY A 310 6.64 -35.02 24.64
C GLY A 310 5.61 -34.71 25.72
N ALA A 311 4.38 -35.14 25.42
CA ALA A 311 3.32 -35.57 26.35
C ALA A 311 2.42 -34.52 27.03
N ARG A 312 1.31 -34.23 26.33
CA ARG A 312 -0.10 -34.37 26.77
C ARG A 312 -0.36 -34.81 28.23
N HIS A 313 -1.20 -34.10 28.98
CA HIS A 313 -2.53 -34.58 29.43
C HIS A 313 -3.29 -33.57 30.31
N ALA A 314 -4.55 -33.31 29.94
CA ALA A 314 -5.59 -32.78 30.83
C ALA A 314 -6.24 -33.94 31.61
N LYS A 315 -6.41 -33.77 32.93
CA LYS A 315 -7.05 -34.74 33.83
C LYS A 315 -8.57 -34.66 33.74
N ARG A 316 -9.21 -35.83 33.58
CA ARG A 316 -10.66 -36.07 33.73
C ARG A 316 -10.82 -37.29 34.64
N VAL A 317 -11.47 -37.14 35.79
CA VAL A 317 -11.91 -38.24 36.71
C VAL A 317 -13.16 -37.68 37.41
N LEU A 318 -14.38 -38.06 37.01
CA LEU A 318 -15.16 -39.28 37.29
C LEU A 318 -16.14 -39.06 38.46
N GLY A 319 -17.43 -38.92 38.12
CA GLY A 319 -18.54 -39.26 39.02
C GLY A 319 -18.96 -40.70 38.75
N ARG A 320 -18.91 -41.56 39.79
CA ARG A 320 -19.45 -42.93 39.79
C ARG A 320 -20.84 -42.94 40.42
N LYS A 321 -21.78 -43.53 39.69
CA LYS A 321 -22.85 -44.48 40.07
C LYS A 321 -23.36 -44.50 41.52
N SER A 322 -24.68 -44.44 41.68
CA SER A 322 -25.53 -45.65 41.69
C SER A 322 -26.83 -45.37 40.96
#